data_AF-A0A2V8KL58-F1
#
_entry.id   AF-A0A2V8KL58-F1
#
_cell.length_a   1.000
_cell.length_b   1.000
_cell.length_c   1.000
_cell.angle_alpha   90.00
_cell.angle_beta   90.00
_cell.angle_gamma   90.00
#
_symmetry.space_group_name_H-M   'P 1'
#
loop_
_entity.id
_entity.type
_entity.pdbx_description
1 polymer ?
#
loop_
_entity_poly.entity_id
_entity_poly.type
_entity_poly.pdbx_seq_one_letter_code
_entity_poly.pdbx_strand_id
1 'polypeptide(L)'
;MRTYKRLTFLLVTILGLAGVVVAVAPGTVFDLDGNSALDHGLPDWNQLNGTTGFNGSPGGSLVRTFVASENPPKIFTQGGSKDPNNSTGWRWKAADTVPDKDTITNAYAAEYVPPGSGHEIFVFGGERFAVNGDSNIGVWFFQQNIVPLTD
;
A
#
# COMPACT_ATOMS: atom_id res chain seq x y z
N MET A 1 -43.53 -40.17 9.34
CA MET A 1 -42.29 -39.71 10.01
C MET A 1 -41.02 -39.75 9.14
N ARG A 2 -41.01 -40.43 7.99
CA ARG A 2 -39.81 -40.62 7.14
C ARG A 2 -39.57 -39.50 6.10
N THR A 3 -40.61 -38.75 5.75
CA THR A 3 -40.60 -37.71 4.70
C THR A 3 -40.10 -36.35 5.20
N TYR A 4 -40.44 -35.97 6.44
CA TYR A 4 -40.02 -34.71 7.06
C TYR A 4 -38.50 -34.62 7.28
N LYS A 5 -37.86 -35.75 7.63
CA LYS A 5 -36.40 -35.84 7.80
C LYS A 5 -35.63 -35.62 6.49
N ARG A 6 -36.24 -35.92 5.33
CA ARG A 6 -35.63 -35.70 3.99
C ARG A 6 -35.74 -34.25 3.55
N LEU A 7 -36.83 -33.56 3.89
CA LEU A 7 -37.01 -32.13 3.62
C LEU A 7 -36.07 -31.27 4.48
N THR A 8 -35.89 -31.61 5.76
CA THR A 8 -34.96 -30.90 6.64
C THR A 8 -33.50 -31.05 6.18
N PHE A 9 -33.12 -32.21 5.64
CA PHE A 9 -31.76 -32.43 5.11
C PHE A 9 -31.46 -31.61 3.86
N LEU A 10 -32.47 -31.36 3.01
CA LEU A 10 -32.35 -30.54 1.78
C LEU A 10 -32.30 -29.03 2.08
N LEU A 11 -32.97 -28.57 3.14
CA LEU A 11 -32.91 -27.17 3.58
C LEU A 11 -31.57 -26.81 4.25
N VAL A 12 -30.93 -27.76 4.95
CA VAL A 12 -29.64 -27.53 5.61
C VAL A 12 -28.48 -27.54 4.60
N THR A 13 -28.55 -28.30 3.50
CA THR A 13 -27.52 -28.26 2.44
C THR A 13 -27.57 -26.99 1.60
N ILE A 14 -28.73 -26.36 1.43
CA ILE A 14 -28.86 -25.07 0.72
C ILE A 14 -28.31 -23.90 1.56
N LEU A 15 -28.35 -23.99 2.90
CA LEU A 15 -27.73 -23.00 3.80
C LEU A 15 -26.21 -23.16 4.00
N GLY A 16 -25.61 -24.24 3.49
CA GLY A 16 -24.18 -24.55 3.65
C GLY A 16 -23.25 -23.96 2.59
N LEU A 17 -23.78 -23.26 1.58
CA LEU A 17 -22.98 -22.50 0.61
C LEU A 17 -22.53 -21.17 1.24
N ALA A 18 -21.72 -21.26 2.29
CA ALA A 18 -20.89 -20.13 2.68
C ALA A 18 -20.02 -19.79 1.46
N GLY A 19 -20.17 -18.57 0.94
CA GLY A 19 -19.46 -18.11 -0.25
C GLY A 19 -17.96 -18.34 -0.06
N VAL A 20 -17.33 -19.00 -1.03
CA VAL A 20 -15.87 -19.04 -1.11
C VAL A 20 -15.44 -17.62 -1.46
N VAL A 21 -14.97 -16.89 -0.45
CA VAL A 21 -14.33 -15.60 -0.65
C VAL A 21 -12.93 -15.90 -1.21
N VAL A 22 -12.77 -15.70 -2.52
CA VAL A 22 -11.50 -15.88 -3.22
C VAL A 22 -10.67 -14.61 -3.05
N ALA A 23 -9.41 -14.76 -2.67
CA ALA A 23 -8.50 -13.62 -2.58
C ALA A 23 -8.45 -12.87 -3.93
N VAL A 24 -8.67 -11.57 -3.90
CA VAL A 24 -8.55 -10.71 -5.08
C VAL A 24 -7.11 -10.22 -5.17
N ALA A 25 -6.47 -10.47 -6.30
CA ALA A 25 -5.11 -10.01 -6.55
C ALA A 25 -5.07 -8.48 -6.67
N PRO A 26 -4.07 -7.78 -6.08
CA PRO A 26 -3.96 -6.33 -6.20
C PRO A 26 -3.83 -5.84 -7.66
N GLY A 27 -3.26 -6.66 -8.54
CA GLY A 27 -3.20 -6.44 -9.99
C GLY A 27 -4.56 -6.42 -10.71
N THR A 28 -5.68 -6.49 -9.99
CA THR A 28 -7.03 -6.27 -10.55
C THR A 28 -7.52 -4.83 -10.40
N VAL A 29 -6.86 -4.04 -9.55
CA VAL A 29 -7.24 -2.64 -9.22
C VAL A 29 -6.11 -1.65 -9.41
N PHE A 30 -4.86 -2.10 -9.49
CA PHE A 30 -3.68 -1.25 -9.57
C PHE A 30 -2.59 -1.93 -10.42
N ASP A 31 -1.84 -1.15 -11.19
CA ASP A 31 -0.75 -1.67 -12.02
C ASP A 31 0.48 -2.02 -11.17
N LEU A 32 1.12 -3.16 -11.46
CA LEU A 32 2.27 -3.70 -10.69
C LEU A 32 3.49 -3.99 -11.58
N ASP A 33 3.54 -3.40 -12.77
CA ASP A 33 4.58 -3.63 -13.76
C ASP A 33 5.94 -2.95 -13.45
N GLY A 34 5.96 -2.08 -12.43
CA GLY A 34 7.17 -1.44 -11.92
C GLY A 34 7.56 -0.16 -12.67
N ASN A 35 6.64 0.47 -13.41
CA ASN A 35 6.85 1.81 -13.95
C ASN A 35 5.73 2.77 -13.51
N SER A 36 5.52 3.87 -14.24
CA SER A 36 4.54 4.92 -13.92
C SER A 36 3.62 5.24 -15.12
N ALA A 37 3.64 4.40 -16.14
CA ALA A 37 2.98 4.61 -17.42
C ALA A 37 1.57 4.04 -17.36
N LEU A 38 0.64 4.71 -18.03
CA LEU A 38 -0.74 4.22 -18.14
C LEU A 38 -0.88 3.38 -19.41
N ASP A 39 -0.34 2.17 -19.39
CA ASP A 39 -0.26 1.29 -20.57
C ASP A 39 -0.99 -0.06 -20.41
N HIS A 40 -1.37 -0.47 -19.19
CA HIS A 40 -2.16 -1.69 -18.95
C HIS A 40 -3.63 -1.45 -18.58
N GLY A 41 -4.11 -0.21 -18.65
CA GLY A 41 -5.52 0.13 -18.40
C GLY A 41 -5.95 0.04 -16.92
N LEU A 42 -4.99 -0.16 -16.02
CA LEU A 42 -5.15 -0.01 -14.58
C LEU A 42 -4.52 1.33 -14.12
N PRO A 43 -4.96 1.87 -12.98
CA PRO A 43 -4.31 3.03 -12.38
C PRO A 43 -2.87 2.71 -11.96
N ASP A 44 -1.99 3.65 -12.24
CA ASP A 44 -0.64 3.73 -11.70
C ASP A 44 -0.55 4.93 -10.73
N TRP A 45 0.50 5.00 -9.91
CA TRP A 45 0.69 6.05 -8.90
C TRP A 45 0.67 7.46 -9.52
N ASN A 46 1.18 7.62 -10.75
CA ASN A 46 1.18 8.89 -11.45
C ASN A 46 -0.24 9.29 -11.91
N GLN A 47 -1.12 8.32 -12.22
CA GLN A 47 -2.54 8.66 -12.42
C GLN A 47 -3.16 9.14 -11.11
N LEU A 48 -2.88 8.44 -10.00
CA LEU A 48 -3.47 8.74 -8.70
C LEU A 48 -3.17 10.16 -8.22
N ASN A 49 -1.90 10.54 -8.30
CA ASN A 49 -1.40 11.76 -7.65
C ASN A 49 -0.94 12.82 -8.65
N GLY A 50 -0.76 12.44 -9.91
CA GLY A 50 -0.18 13.31 -10.93
C GLY A 50 1.29 13.61 -10.64
N THR A 51 1.85 14.53 -11.42
CA THR A 51 3.26 14.94 -11.32
C THR A 51 3.56 15.86 -10.12
N THR A 52 2.52 16.39 -9.46
CA THR A 52 2.65 17.36 -8.36
C THR A 52 2.05 16.87 -7.04
N GLY A 53 1.49 15.65 -7.02
CA GLY A 53 0.79 15.10 -5.85
C GLY A 53 -0.68 15.49 -5.73
N PHE A 54 -1.13 16.53 -6.44
CA PHE A 54 -2.48 17.09 -6.29
C PHE A 54 -3.26 17.20 -7.61
N ASN A 55 -2.65 16.83 -8.74
CA ASN A 55 -3.24 16.96 -10.08
C ASN A 55 -3.66 15.62 -10.70
N GLY A 56 -3.59 14.53 -9.93
CA GLY A 56 -4.03 13.21 -10.37
C GLY A 56 -5.54 12.97 -10.26
N SER A 57 -5.99 11.87 -10.86
CA SER A 57 -7.34 11.32 -10.80
C SER A 57 -7.40 10.15 -9.83
N PRO A 58 -8.49 9.95 -9.06
CA PRO A 58 -8.60 8.84 -8.11
C PRO A 58 -8.41 7.44 -8.73
N GLY A 59 -8.65 7.25 -10.03
CA GLY A 59 -8.48 5.93 -10.65
C GLY A 59 -9.29 4.81 -9.98
N GLY A 60 -10.41 5.13 -9.31
CA GLY A 60 -11.19 4.15 -8.55
C GLY A 60 -10.74 3.92 -7.09
N SER A 61 -9.67 4.57 -6.62
CA SER A 61 -9.28 4.55 -5.21
C SER A 61 -10.33 5.25 -4.34
N LEU A 62 -10.63 4.71 -3.16
CA LEU A 62 -11.48 5.36 -2.15
C LEU A 62 -10.74 6.49 -1.44
N VAL A 63 -9.51 6.22 -1.02
CA VAL A 63 -8.57 7.18 -0.44
C VAL A 63 -7.20 6.96 -1.06
N ARG A 64 -6.42 8.04 -1.16
CA ARG A 64 -5.05 8.03 -1.64
C ARG A 64 -4.22 9.10 -0.96
N THR A 65 -2.92 8.86 -0.88
CA THR A 65 -1.94 9.81 -0.36
C THR A 65 -0.69 9.79 -1.21
N PHE A 66 0.02 10.92 -1.18
CA PHE A 66 1.26 11.17 -1.86
C PHE A 66 2.16 12.03 -1.01
N VAL A 67 3.44 11.66 -0.99
CA VAL A 67 4.48 12.44 -0.32
C VAL A 67 5.67 12.53 -1.27
N ALA A 68 5.96 13.74 -1.73
CA ALA A 68 7.20 14.03 -2.44
C ALA A 68 8.36 14.14 -1.44
N SER A 69 9.55 13.75 -1.87
CA SER A 69 10.77 13.93 -1.11
C SER A 69 11.07 15.41 -0.90
N GLU A 70 11.66 15.72 0.25
CA GLU A 70 12.14 17.05 0.58
C GLU A 70 13.59 17.23 0.06
N ASN A 71 14.04 18.49 -0.03
CA ASN A 71 15.42 18.81 -0.37
C ASN A 71 16.08 19.60 0.77
N PRO A 72 17.07 19.04 1.48
CA PRO A 72 17.63 17.70 1.30
C PRO A 72 16.67 16.59 1.79
N PRO A 73 16.84 15.34 1.34
CA PRO A 73 15.99 14.24 1.77
C PRO A 73 16.14 13.96 3.27
N LYS A 74 15.14 13.32 3.85
CA LYS A 74 15.13 12.92 5.27
C LYS A 74 15.56 11.48 5.41
N ILE A 75 16.42 11.22 6.40
CA ILE A 75 16.93 9.88 6.68
C ILE A 75 16.72 9.54 8.16
N PHE A 76 16.43 8.28 8.45
CA PHE A 76 16.55 7.77 9.81
C PHE A 76 18.02 7.75 10.24
N THR A 77 18.27 8.14 11.47
CA THR A 77 19.63 8.24 12.02
C THR A 77 19.70 7.67 13.44
N GLN A 78 20.92 7.56 13.97
CA GLN A 78 21.24 6.94 15.26
C GLN A 78 20.84 5.44 15.35
N GLY A 79 21.26 4.79 16.44
CA GLY A 79 20.97 3.37 16.67
C GLY A 79 19.52 3.08 17.08
N GLY A 80 18.79 4.09 17.56
CA GLY A 80 17.39 3.96 17.99
C GLY A 80 16.42 3.65 16.85
N SER A 81 16.72 4.10 15.62
CA SER A 81 15.85 4.01 14.45
C SER A 81 15.90 2.68 13.67
N LYS A 82 16.32 1.58 14.33
CA LYS A 82 16.37 0.25 13.71
C LYS A 82 15.01 -0.42 13.77
N ASP A 83 14.68 -1.23 12.76
CA ASP A 83 13.37 -1.89 12.62
C ASP A 83 12.89 -2.66 13.87
N PRO A 84 13.76 -3.38 14.63
CA PRO A 84 13.33 -4.08 15.84
C PRO A 84 13.03 -3.16 17.04
N ASN A 85 13.43 -1.89 16.97
CA ASN A 85 13.28 -0.94 18.06
C ASN A 85 11.95 -0.20 17.97
N ASN A 86 11.38 0.13 19.12
CA ASN A 86 10.17 0.94 19.20
C ASN A 86 10.37 2.33 18.56
N SER A 87 9.30 2.81 17.91
CA SER A 87 9.28 4.11 17.24
C SER A 87 9.54 5.31 18.15
N THR A 88 9.39 5.16 19.47
CA THR A 88 9.74 6.18 20.47
C THR A 88 11.22 6.57 20.44
N GLY A 89 12.09 5.69 19.96
CA GLY A 89 13.53 5.94 19.81
C GLY A 89 13.94 6.37 18.40
N TRP A 90 12.99 6.49 17.47
CA TRP A 90 13.30 6.83 16.09
C TRP A 90 13.60 8.32 15.96
N ARG A 91 14.67 8.60 15.25
CA ARG A 91 15.22 9.93 15.00
C ARG A 91 15.50 10.09 13.53
N TRP A 92 15.29 11.28 13.01
CA TRP A 92 15.59 11.59 11.63
C TRP A 92 16.28 12.94 11.51
N LYS A 93 17.04 13.09 10.42
CA LYS A 93 17.65 14.34 10.04
C LYS A 93 17.55 14.56 8.54
N ALA A 94 17.62 15.82 8.14
CA ALA A 94 17.92 16.21 6.77
C ALA A 94 19.36 15.79 6.43
N ALA A 95 19.56 15.07 5.34
CA ALA A 95 20.89 14.69 4.85
C ALA A 95 20.85 14.32 3.36
N ASP A 96 21.83 14.79 2.60
CA ASP A 96 22.07 14.46 1.18
C ASP A 96 23.18 13.42 0.99
N THR A 97 23.66 12.81 2.07
CA THR A 97 24.81 11.89 2.06
C THR A 97 24.41 10.43 1.82
N VAL A 98 23.14 10.15 1.51
CA VAL A 98 22.68 8.80 1.21
C VAL A 98 22.91 8.47 -0.25
N PRO A 99 23.29 7.21 -0.60
CA PRO A 99 23.38 6.82 -1.99
C PRO A 99 22.07 7.07 -2.73
N ASP A 100 22.16 7.54 -3.97
CA ASP A 100 21.05 7.78 -4.89
C ASP A 100 20.04 6.63 -4.94
N LYS A 101 20.54 5.39 -4.92
CA LYS A 101 19.70 4.18 -4.94
C LYS A 101 18.80 4.00 -3.72
N ASP A 102 19.15 4.63 -2.60
CA ASP A 102 18.43 4.59 -1.32
C ASP A 102 17.52 5.83 -1.14
N THR A 103 17.55 6.76 -2.11
CA THR A 103 16.73 7.96 -2.09
C THR A 103 15.36 7.69 -2.71
N ILE A 104 14.31 7.80 -1.89
CA ILE A 104 12.93 7.80 -2.36
C ILE A 104 12.57 9.21 -2.81
N THR A 105 12.14 9.36 -4.07
CA THR A 105 11.71 10.66 -4.64
C THR A 105 10.25 10.94 -4.38
N ASN A 106 9.41 9.89 -4.42
CA ASN A 106 7.98 9.97 -4.20
C ASN A 106 7.52 8.70 -3.46
N ALA A 107 6.60 8.85 -2.51
CA ALA A 107 5.93 7.74 -1.84
C ALA A 107 4.41 7.89 -1.98
N TYR A 108 3.70 6.78 -2.13
CA TYR A 108 2.27 6.77 -2.36
C TYR A 108 1.59 5.61 -1.65
N ALA A 109 0.32 5.83 -1.30
CA ALA A 109 -0.57 4.75 -0.89
C ALA A 109 -1.99 4.99 -1.38
N ALA A 110 -2.74 3.92 -1.60
CA ALA A 110 -4.12 3.97 -2.05
C ALA A 110 -4.93 2.78 -1.56
N GLU A 111 -6.22 2.99 -1.36
CA GLU A 111 -7.18 1.96 -0.95
C GLU A 111 -8.21 1.72 -2.05
N TYR A 112 -8.52 0.45 -2.31
CA TYR A 112 -9.52 0.01 -3.26
C TYR A 112 -10.46 -1.02 -2.64
N VAL A 113 -11.72 -0.98 -3.05
CA VAL A 113 -12.70 -2.03 -2.78
C VAL A 113 -13.22 -2.55 -4.11
N PRO A 114 -12.63 -3.64 -4.66
CA PRO A 114 -13.07 -4.21 -5.92
C PRO A 114 -14.56 -4.60 -5.85
N PRO A 115 -15.39 -4.21 -6.85
CA PRO A 115 -16.81 -4.51 -6.83
C PRO A 115 -17.10 -6.01 -6.67
N GLY A 116 -18.03 -6.35 -5.77
CA GLY A 116 -18.46 -7.73 -5.54
C GLY A 116 -17.45 -8.63 -4.81
N SER A 117 -16.28 -8.12 -4.44
CA SER A 117 -15.26 -8.90 -3.73
C SER A 117 -15.44 -8.94 -2.21
N GLY A 118 -15.96 -7.86 -1.62
CA GLY A 118 -15.96 -7.66 -0.17
C GLY A 118 -14.56 -7.47 0.43
N HIS A 119 -13.53 -7.28 -0.40
CA HIS A 119 -12.14 -7.09 0.03
C HIS A 119 -11.73 -5.62 -0.02
N GLU A 120 -10.81 -5.27 0.89
CA GLU A 120 -10.12 -3.99 0.91
C GLU A 120 -8.66 -4.24 0.53
N ILE A 121 -8.20 -3.54 -0.50
CA ILE A 121 -6.85 -3.67 -1.04
C ILE A 121 -6.12 -2.36 -0.79
N PHE A 122 -5.06 -2.45 0.00
CA PHE A 122 -4.13 -1.35 0.23
C PHE A 122 -2.90 -1.53 -0.64
N VAL A 123 -2.60 -0.51 -1.44
CA VAL A 123 -1.41 -0.42 -2.28
C VAL A 123 -0.47 0.58 -1.66
N PHE A 124 0.81 0.22 -1.56
CA PHE A 124 1.89 1.10 -1.10
C PHE A 124 3.04 1.01 -2.09
N GLY A 125 3.73 2.12 -2.31
CA GLY A 125 4.94 2.11 -3.11
C GLY A 125 5.69 3.42 -3.05
N GLY A 126 6.79 3.45 -3.79
CA GLY A 126 7.60 4.64 -3.94
C GLY A 126 8.55 4.53 -5.11
N GLU A 127 9.03 5.67 -5.55
CA GLU A 127 10.01 5.79 -6.63
C GLU A 127 11.41 5.95 -6.06
N ARG A 128 12.36 5.21 -6.63
CA ARG A 128 13.78 5.36 -6.31
C ARG A 128 14.41 6.34 -7.30
N PHE A 129 15.27 7.23 -6.82
CA PHE A 129 15.99 8.16 -7.69
C PHE A 129 16.91 7.43 -8.68
N ALA A 130 17.55 6.34 -8.25
CA ALA A 130 18.38 5.51 -9.12
C ALA A 130 18.16 4.01 -8.88
N VAL A 131 18.36 3.21 -9.94
CA VAL A 131 18.16 1.74 -9.94
C VAL A 131 19.48 0.96 -9.97
N ASN A 132 20.61 1.63 -9.76
CA ASN A 132 21.95 1.05 -9.75
C ASN A 132 22.27 0.37 -8.40
N GLY A 133 21.66 -0.79 -8.18
CA GLY A 133 21.94 -1.67 -7.04
C GLY A 133 20.71 -1.98 -6.19
N ASP A 134 20.94 -2.82 -5.19
CA ASP A 134 19.89 -3.38 -4.35
C ASP A 134 19.60 -2.48 -3.13
N SER A 135 18.32 -2.26 -2.88
CA SER A 135 17.78 -1.57 -1.71
C SER A 135 16.44 -2.22 -1.34
N ASN A 136 16.06 -2.11 -0.07
CA ASN A 136 14.79 -2.62 0.44
C ASN A 136 13.88 -1.46 0.82
N ILE A 137 12.57 -1.60 0.58
CA ILE A 137 11.53 -0.70 1.09
C ILE A 137 10.74 -1.41 2.19
N GLY A 138 10.44 -0.68 3.26
CA GLY A 138 9.62 -1.15 4.37
C GLY A 138 8.39 -0.27 4.55
N VAL A 139 7.28 -0.88 4.96
CA VAL A 139 6.04 -0.19 5.31
C VAL A 139 5.64 -0.65 6.71
N TRP A 140 5.43 0.30 7.62
CA TRP A 140 5.06 0.02 9.01
C TRP A 140 3.62 0.45 9.28
N PHE A 141 2.87 -0.42 9.95
CA PHE A 141 1.53 -0.13 10.43
C PHE A 141 1.59 0.08 11.94
N PHE A 142 1.13 1.23 12.40
CA PHE A 142 1.14 1.59 13.80
C PHE A 142 -0.27 1.51 14.38
N GLN A 143 -0.40 0.93 15.58
CA GLN A 143 -1.66 0.91 16.33
C GLN A 143 -1.98 2.26 16.98
N GLN A 144 -0.98 3.13 17.09
CA GLN A 144 -1.05 4.44 17.72
C GLN A 144 -0.57 5.50 16.74
N ASN A 145 -0.97 6.76 16.97
CA ASN A 145 -0.49 7.86 16.16
C ASN A 145 1.02 8.07 16.41
N ILE A 146 1.81 8.09 15.34
CA ILE A 146 3.25 8.33 15.39
C ILE A 146 3.53 9.69 14.77
N VAL A 147 4.27 10.54 15.49
CA VAL A 147 4.73 11.83 14.99
C VAL A 147 6.25 11.83 14.81
N PRO A 148 6.78 12.56 13.83
CA PRO A 148 8.23 12.67 13.65
C PRO A 148 8.88 13.35 14.86
N LEU A 149 9.90 12.73 15.44
CA LEU A 149 10.77 13.37 16.42
C LEU A 149 11.99 13.95 15.68
N THR A 150 12.17 15.27 15.70
CA THR A 150 13.43 15.86 15.24
C THR A 150 14.57 15.48 16.18
N ASP A 151 15.79 15.46 15.65
CA ASP A 151 17.00 15.51 16.47
C ASP A 151 17.10 16.84 17.25
#